data_AF-A0AB37XPG6-F1
#
_entry.id   AF-A0AB37XPG6-F1
#
_cell.length_a   1.000
_cell.length_b   1.000
_cell.length_c   1.000
_cell.angle_alpha   90.00
_cell.angle_beta   90.00
_cell.angle_gamma   90.00
#
_symmetry.space_group_name_H-M   'P 1'
#
loop_
_entity.id
_entity.type
_entity.pdbx_description
1 polymer ?
#
loop_
_entity_poly.entity_id
_entity_poly.type
_entity_poly.pdbx_seq_one_letter_code
_entity_poly.pdbx_strand_id
1 'polypeptide(L)'
;PSGVTYSWETVRRLVQMRTAAPDFRLFWDNAYAVHTLTLDFPRQVDVLGLAAKAGNPNRPYVFASTSKITFAGGGVSFFGGSLGNIAWYLQYAGKKSIGPDKVNQLRHLRFF
;
A
#
# COMPACT_ATOMS: atom_id res chain seq x y z
N PRO A 1 3.56 8.05 14.89
CA PRO A 1 2.77 8.36 16.11
C PRO A 1 2.04 9.72 16.07
N SER A 2 2.42 10.66 15.19
CA SER A 2 1.85 12.01 15.16
C SER A 2 0.39 12.13 14.68
N GLY A 3 -0.18 11.09 14.06
CA GLY A 3 -1.54 11.12 13.51
C GLY A 3 -1.71 11.98 12.24
N VAL A 4 -0.63 12.55 11.70
CA VAL A 4 -0.69 13.41 10.51
C VAL A 4 -1.02 12.60 9.25
N THR A 5 -2.02 13.05 8.50
CA THR A 5 -2.29 12.57 7.13
C THR A 5 -1.62 13.49 6.12
N TYR A 6 -0.86 12.94 5.18
CA TYR A 6 -0.20 13.73 4.16
C TYR A 6 -1.19 14.33 3.18
N SER A 7 -1.05 15.64 2.92
CA SER A 7 -1.83 16.35 1.92
C SER A 7 -1.52 15.84 0.51
N TRP A 8 -2.46 16.03 -0.42
CA TRP A 8 -2.24 15.73 -1.83
C TRP A 8 -0.97 16.39 -2.40
N GLU A 9 -0.71 17.65 -2.02
CA GLU A 9 0.46 18.41 -2.48
C GLU A 9 1.77 17.79 -1.97
N THR A 10 1.80 17.35 -0.71
CA THR A 10 2.94 16.62 -0.15
C THR A 10 3.19 15.33 -0.93
N VAL A 11 2.14 14.53 -1.17
CA VAL A 11 2.27 13.26 -1.92
C VAL A 11 2.74 13.51 -3.35
N ARG A 12 2.16 14.50 -4.03
CA ARG A 12 2.57 14.92 -5.37
C ARG A 12 4.07 15.25 -5.42
N ARG A 13 4.56 16.05 -4.47
CA ARG A 13 5.99 16.41 -4.41
C ARG A 13 6.88 15.18 -4.20
N LEU A 14 6.49 14.25 -3.32
CA LEU A 14 7.25 13.00 -3.08
C LEU A 14 7.36 12.13 -4.33
N VAL A 15 6.28 12.00 -5.11
CA VAL A 15 6.31 11.20 -6.34
C VAL A 15 6.96 11.90 -7.53
N GLN A 16 7.10 13.24 -7.49
CA GLN A 16 7.73 14.06 -8.54
C GLN A 16 9.21 14.39 -8.28
N MET A 17 9.68 14.28 -7.03
CA MET A 17 11.04 14.70 -6.70
C MET A 17 12.10 13.98 -7.55
N ARG A 18 13.17 14.71 -7.89
CA ARG A 18 14.35 14.13 -8.53
C ARG A 18 15.11 13.31 -7.49
N THR A 19 15.45 12.08 -7.85
CA THR A 19 16.23 11.17 -7.00
C THR A 19 17.52 10.86 -7.74
N ALA A 20 18.65 10.80 -7.01
CA ALA A 20 19.92 10.38 -7.61
C ALA A 20 19.89 8.88 -7.98
N ALA A 21 19.32 8.06 -7.08
CA ALA A 21 19.13 6.64 -7.32
C ALA A 21 18.02 6.43 -8.37
N PRO A 22 18.29 5.66 -9.46
CA PRO A 22 17.29 5.36 -10.48
C PRO A 22 16.20 4.40 -9.97
N ASP A 23 16.48 3.70 -8.87
CA ASP A 23 15.63 2.69 -8.25
C ASP A 23 15.10 3.13 -6.88
N PHE A 24 15.10 4.44 -6.59
CA PHE A 24 14.50 4.97 -5.37
C PHE A 24 13.07 4.43 -5.16
N ARG A 25 12.74 4.08 -3.92
CA ARG A 25 11.42 3.54 -3.52
C ARG A 25 10.79 4.38 -2.42
N LEU A 26 9.48 4.55 -2.54
CA LEU A 26 8.60 5.10 -1.52
C LEU A 26 7.81 3.95 -0.89
N PHE A 27 8.19 3.55 0.31
CA PHE A 27 7.45 2.57 1.10
C PHE A 27 6.25 3.26 1.74
N TRP A 28 5.12 3.18 1.05
CA TRP A 28 3.86 3.80 1.41
C TRP A 28 3.04 2.86 2.30
N ASP A 29 3.40 2.81 3.58
CA ASP A 29 2.64 2.08 4.59
C ASP A 29 1.35 2.83 4.94
N ASN A 30 0.24 2.38 4.36
CA ASN A 30 -1.08 2.96 4.57
C ASN A 30 -1.88 2.15 5.59
N ALA A 31 -1.24 1.76 6.70
CA ALA A 31 -1.82 0.99 7.79
C ALA A 31 -3.12 1.57 8.38
N TYR A 32 -3.34 2.88 8.24
CA TYR A 32 -4.48 3.61 8.82
C TYR A 32 -5.45 4.18 7.77
N ALA A 33 -5.41 3.69 6.52
CA ALA A 33 -6.19 4.22 5.39
C ALA A 33 -7.67 4.51 5.70
N VAL A 34 -8.32 3.58 6.42
CA VAL A 34 -9.75 3.64 6.75
C VAL A 34 -10.01 3.76 8.26
N HIS A 35 -9.00 4.13 9.06
CA HIS A 35 -9.08 4.10 10.53
C HIS A 35 -9.43 5.49 11.08
N THR A 36 -10.59 6.01 10.68
CA THR A 36 -11.09 7.28 11.21
C THR A 36 -11.64 7.11 12.63
N LEU A 37 -11.55 8.18 13.42
CA LEU A 37 -12.20 8.29 14.73
C LEU A 37 -13.49 9.12 14.67
N THR A 38 -13.82 9.66 13.49
CA THR A 38 -15.04 10.41 13.22
C THR A 38 -15.90 9.65 12.21
N LEU A 39 -17.03 10.24 11.80
CA LEU A 39 -17.85 9.67 10.71
C LEU A 39 -17.24 9.95 9.33
N ASP A 40 -16.27 10.84 9.24
CA ASP A 40 -15.65 11.26 7.98
C ASP A 40 -14.38 10.45 7.72
N PHE A 41 -14.31 9.84 6.54
CA PHE A 41 -13.10 9.15 6.09
C PHE A 41 -12.12 10.13 5.45
N PRO A 42 -10.82 10.05 5.77
CA PRO A 42 -9.83 10.85 5.07
C PRO A 42 -9.79 10.45 3.59
N ARG A 43 -9.77 11.46 2.72
CA ARG A 43 -9.63 11.25 1.28
C ARG A 43 -8.30 10.55 1.00
N GLN A 44 -8.37 9.36 0.43
CA GLN A 44 -7.18 8.64 0.00
C GLN A 44 -6.56 9.30 -1.23
N VAL A 45 -5.25 9.48 -1.21
CA VAL A 45 -4.49 10.00 -2.35
C VAL A 45 -4.03 8.85 -3.21
N ASP A 46 -4.33 8.90 -4.50
CA ASP A 46 -3.87 7.93 -5.50
C ASP A 46 -2.37 8.12 -5.78
N VAL A 47 -1.53 7.60 -4.87
CA VAL A 47 -0.07 7.69 -4.98
C VAL A 47 0.48 6.95 -6.19
N LEU A 48 -0.16 5.84 -6.60
CA LEU A 48 0.24 5.06 -7.77
C LEU A 48 -0.03 5.82 -9.07
N GLY A 49 -1.24 6.39 -9.22
CA GLY A 49 -1.59 7.19 -10.39
C GLY A 49 -0.81 8.49 -10.47
N LEU A 50 -0.56 9.17 -9.34
CA LEU A 50 0.31 10.35 -9.32
C LEU A 50 1.75 10.02 -9.71
N ALA A 51 2.30 8.91 -9.22
CA ALA A 51 3.65 8.47 -9.58
C ALA A 51 3.76 8.08 -11.06
N ALA A 52 2.75 7.39 -11.60
CA ALA A 52 2.69 7.07 -13.02
C ALA A 52 2.64 8.33 -13.89
N LYS A 53 1.77 9.29 -13.55
CA LYS A 53 1.69 10.60 -14.24
C LYS A 53 2.98 11.41 -14.15
N ALA A 54 3.75 11.24 -13.09
CA ALA A 54 5.03 11.89 -12.88
C ALA A 54 6.22 11.20 -13.59
N GLY A 55 5.98 10.11 -14.33
CA GLY A 55 7.05 9.33 -14.99
C GLY A 55 7.85 8.44 -14.03
N ASN A 56 7.35 8.23 -12.80
CA ASN A 56 8.00 7.42 -11.75
C ASN A 56 7.11 6.23 -11.31
N PRO A 57 6.54 5.43 -12.22
CA PRO A 57 5.50 4.45 -11.90
C PRO A 57 5.94 3.38 -10.88
N ASN A 58 7.23 3.02 -10.87
CA ASN A 58 7.78 1.99 -10.00
C ASN A 58 8.21 2.51 -8.62
N ARG A 59 8.07 3.82 -8.34
CA ARG A 59 8.52 4.43 -7.09
C ARG A 59 7.72 3.92 -5.89
N PRO A 60 6.37 3.86 -5.89
CA PRO A 60 5.63 3.47 -4.70
C PRO A 60 5.50 1.96 -4.52
N TYR A 61 5.71 1.50 -3.29
CA TYR A 61 5.28 0.22 -2.75
C TYR A 61 4.21 0.52 -1.70
N VAL A 62 2.97 0.12 -1.95
CA VAL A 62 1.82 0.42 -1.09
C VAL A 62 1.53 -0.79 -0.20
N PHE A 63 1.44 -0.55 1.10
CA PHE A 63 1.11 -1.58 2.08
C PHE A 63 -0.20 -1.21 2.78
N ALA A 64 -0.99 -2.22 3.10
CA ALA A 64 -2.19 -2.09 3.93
C ALA A 64 -2.44 -3.39 4.71
N SER A 65 -3.25 -3.32 5.75
CA SER A 65 -3.55 -4.47 6.60
C SER A 65 -4.93 -4.35 7.26
N THR A 66 -5.51 -5.50 7.60
CA THR A 66 -6.71 -5.62 8.42
C THR A 66 -6.42 -5.84 9.91
N SER A 67 -5.15 -5.80 10.36
CA SER A 67 -4.79 -6.10 11.75
C SER A 67 -5.48 -5.22 12.81
N LYS A 68 -5.94 -4.02 12.44
CA LYS A 68 -6.71 -3.11 13.31
C LYS A 68 -8.13 -2.88 12.81
N ILE A 69 -8.57 -3.73 11.89
CA ILE A 69 -9.93 -3.81 11.36
C ILE A 69 -10.62 -5.06 11.94
N THR A 70 -9.92 -6.20 11.91
CA THR A 70 -10.43 -7.50 12.37
C THR A 70 -9.65 -7.98 13.61
N PHE A 71 -8.65 -8.83 13.43
CA PHE A 71 -7.84 -9.39 14.51
C PHE A 71 -6.36 -9.07 14.32
N ALA A 72 -5.73 -8.48 15.34
CA ALA A 72 -4.31 -8.21 15.35
C ALA A 72 -3.51 -9.52 15.26
N GLY A 73 -2.70 -9.67 14.21
CA GLY A 73 -1.94 -10.90 13.92
C GLY A 73 -2.72 -11.99 13.17
N GLY A 74 -4.05 -12.00 13.24
CA GLY A 74 -4.93 -12.93 12.50
C GLY A 74 -5.48 -12.41 11.18
N GLY A 75 -5.12 -11.18 10.81
CA GLY A 75 -5.63 -10.48 9.63
C GLY A 75 -5.08 -10.94 8.27
N VAL A 76 -5.52 -10.24 7.23
CA VAL A 76 -4.97 -10.22 5.87
C VAL A 76 -4.15 -8.95 5.64
N SER A 77 -2.97 -9.10 5.03
CA SER A 77 -2.11 -8.01 4.57
C SER A 77 -2.15 -7.88 3.04
N PHE A 78 -1.84 -6.67 2.56
CA PHE A 78 -1.89 -6.33 1.15
C PHE A 78 -0.60 -5.63 0.72
N PHE A 79 -0.16 -5.94 -0.51
CA PHE A 79 0.94 -5.26 -1.19
C PHE A 79 0.47 -4.80 -2.56
N GLY A 80 0.62 -3.51 -2.83
CA GLY A 80 0.25 -2.84 -4.08
C GLY A 80 1.44 -2.10 -4.70
N GLY A 81 1.40 -1.93 -6.01
CA GLY A 81 2.46 -1.30 -6.78
C GLY A 81 2.09 -1.21 -8.25
N SER A 82 3.01 -0.73 -9.08
CA SER A 82 2.91 -0.88 -10.53
C SER A 82 2.89 -2.36 -10.93
N LEU A 83 2.40 -2.67 -12.14
CA LEU A 83 2.45 -4.04 -12.67
C LEU A 83 3.89 -4.59 -12.69
N GLY A 84 4.88 -3.76 -13.02
CA GLY A 84 6.30 -4.15 -12.98
C GLY A 84 6.76 -4.52 -11.56
N ASN A 85 6.34 -3.75 -10.55
CA ASN A 85 6.66 -4.02 -9.16
C ASN A 85 5.98 -5.31 -8.65
N ILE A 86 4.72 -5.54 -9.01
CA ILE A 86 4.01 -6.77 -8.66
C ILE A 86 4.63 -7.99 -9.35
N ALA A 87 4.96 -7.89 -10.63
CA ALA A 87 5.64 -8.96 -11.37
C ALA A 87 7.00 -9.28 -10.75
N TRP A 88 7.81 -8.26 -10.44
CA TRP A 88 9.08 -8.42 -9.72
C TRP A 88 8.88 -9.13 -8.38
N TYR A 89 7.93 -8.68 -7.56
CA TYR A 89 7.65 -9.30 -6.26
C TYR A 89 7.27 -10.78 -6.39
N LEU A 90 6.39 -11.11 -7.34
CA LEU A 90 5.92 -12.49 -7.55
C LEU A 90 7.04 -13.45 -8.00
N GLN A 91 8.07 -12.97 -8.70
CA GLN A 91 9.24 -13.79 -9.05
C GLN A 91 10.00 -14.32 -7.83
N TYR A 92 9.98 -13.60 -6.72
CA TYR A 92 10.61 -14.04 -5.47
C TYR A 92 9.60 -14.71 -4.54
N ALA A 93 8.40 -14.15 -4.40
CA ALA A 93 7.35 -14.70 -3.54
C ALA A 93 6.95 -16.13 -3.96
N GLY A 94 6.86 -16.39 -5.26
CA GLY A 94 6.54 -17.72 -5.78
C GLY A 94 7.62 -18.78 -5.51
N LYS A 95 8.88 -18.37 -5.27
CA LYS A 95 9.95 -19.28 -4.83
C LYS A 95 9.83 -19.62 -3.34
N LYS A 96 9.20 -18.74 -2.55
CA LYS A 96 9.02 -18.90 -1.10
C LYS A 96 7.79 -19.72 -0.76
N SER A 97 6.69 -19.57 -1.50
CA SER A 97 5.43 -20.27 -1.23
C SER A 97 4.58 -20.40 -2.51
N ILE A 98 3.74 -21.42 -2.55
CA ILE A 98 2.69 -21.58 -3.58
C ILE A 98 1.68 -20.42 -3.49
N GLY A 99 1.44 -19.87 -2.29
CA GLY A 99 0.53 -18.76 -2.11
C GLY A 99 0.21 -18.46 -0.64
N PRO A 100 -0.67 -17.46 -0.39
CA PRO A 100 -1.15 -17.11 0.94
C PRO A 100 -2.26 -18.05 1.41
N ASP A 101 -2.70 -17.89 2.66
CA ASP A 101 -3.87 -18.56 3.21
C ASP A 101 -5.16 -18.00 2.59
N LYS A 102 -5.63 -18.68 1.54
CA LYS A 102 -6.86 -18.33 0.82
C LYS A 102 -8.13 -18.57 1.66
N VAL A 103 -8.08 -19.47 2.65
CA VAL A 103 -9.23 -19.72 3.53
C VAL A 103 -9.38 -18.55 4.49
N ASN A 104 -8.28 -18.01 5.03
CA ASN A 104 -8.35 -16.81 5.86
C ASN A 104 -8.77 -15.58 5.06
N GLN A 105 -8.34 -15.44 3.81
CA GLN A 105 -8.85 -14.40 2.91
C GLN A 105 -10.37 -14.52 2.70
N LEU A 106 -10.87 -15.74 2.48
CA LEU A 106 -12.32 -15.98 2.33
C LEU A 106 -13.08 -15.68 3.62
N ARG A 107 -12.53 -16.04 4.79
CA ARG A 107 -13.11 -15.68 6.10
C ARG A 107 -13.21 -14.17 6.25
N HIS A 108 -12.19 -13.42 5.85
CA HIS A 108 -12.21 -11.96 5.88
C HIS A 108 -13.32 -11.39 5.00
N LEU A 109 -13.50 -11.91 3.78
CA LEU A 109 -14.59 -11.49 2.89
C LEU A 109 -15.99 -11.81 3.42
N ARG A 110 -16.16 -12.92 4.14
CA ARG A 110 -17.49 -13.43 4.54
C ARG A 110 -17.99 -12.89 5.87
N PHE A 111 -17.09 -12.52 6.77
CA PHE A 111 -17.43 -12.24 8.17
C PHE A 111 -17.07 -10.83 8.63
N PHE A 112 -16.39 -10.03 7.82
CA PHE A 112 -15.95 -8.67 8.13
C PHE A 112 -16.18 -7.76 6.93
#